data_AF-A0A7W5AT12-F1
#
_entry.id   AF-A0A7W5AT12-F1
#
_cell.length_a   1.000
_cell.length_b   1.000
_cell.length_c   1.000
_cell.angle_alpha   90.00
_cell.angle_beta   90.00
_cell.angle_gamma   90.00
#
_symmetry.space_group_name_H-M   'P 1'
#
loop_
_entity.id
_entity.type
_entity.pdbx_description
1 polymer ?
#
loop_
_entity_poly.entity_id
_entity_poly.type
_entity_poly.pdbx_seq_one_letter_code
_entity_poly.pdbx_strand_id
1 'polypeptide(L)'
;MWPFKKESAAEEEAPEFCRFLDEDAERLRDALRKRDWETARGILGATDPETRSYYFSVAASTYGIERWITGAEPGAALPLLIRGAALLTSAWELRPDGWTGRISDAAAELWTRWVSQAAACIDEVTTREPGWADAWTWSIALSRSLGLPLDERWRRFHRLIEIEPDHWYGHEQMLLALTPKWGGSSEAVFDFARTRAAACPGTHIPALVALAHREHNAHLSAVREPDNPDRSLELTYYEPTEITDDLWEAAQLSFWHDDYETTVLTPIVWNNFAYAFAWGDFHKPAWALFDSIGEDWITRSPWGDVEFFLRSRDYTRDNLE
;
A
#
# COMPACT_ATOMS: atom_id res chain seq x y z
N MET A 1 -25.20 51.22 -17.76
CA MET A 1 -24.22 50.49 -18.59
C MET A 1 -23.42 49.62 -17.63
N TRP A 2 -23.53 48.31 -17.81
CA TRP A 2 -23.18 47.24 -16.85
C TRP A 2 -21.68 47.22 -16.53
N PRO A 3 -21.25 46.93 -15.28
CA PRO A 3 -19.85 46.70 -14.97
C PRO A 3 -19.48 45.25 -15.34
N PHE A 4 -18.43 45.07 -16.13
CA PHE A 4 -17.81 43.77 -16.33
C PHE A 4 -17.07 43.39 -15.05
N LYS A 5 -17.63 42.41 -14.34
CA LYS A 5 -16.94 41.68 -13.29
C LYS A 5 -15.83 40.88 -13.98
N LYS A 6 -14.58 41.21 -13.69
CA LYS A 6 -13.44 40.36 -14.04
C LYS A 6 -13.58 39.14 -13.13
N GLU A 7 -13.99 38.01 -13.68
CA GLU A 7 -13.83 36.73 -12.99
C GLU A 7 -12.35 36.60 -12.64
N SER A 8 -12.04 36.50 -11.35
CA SER A 8 -10.74 36.03 -10.92
C SER A 8 -10.62 34.62 -11.50
N ALA A 9 -9.64 34.40 -12.36
CA ALA A 9 -9.12 33.06 -12.58
C ALA A 9 -8.86 32.49 -11.18
N ALA A 10 -9.56 31.42 -10.82
CA ALA A 10 -9.17 30.63 -9.67
C ALA A 10 -7.70 30.27 -9.91
N GLU A 11 -6.83 30.55 -8.95
CA GLU A 11 -5.52 29.92 -8.94
C GLU A 11 -5.82 28.41 -8.92
N GLU A 12 -5.58 27.71 -10.02
CA GLU A 12 -5.68 26.25 -10.05
C GLU A 12 -4.72 25.75 -8.97
N GLU A 13 -5.28 25.18 -7.90
CA GLU A 13 -4.49 24.59 -6.81
C GLU A 13 -3.61 23.52 -7.44
N ALA A 14 -2.31 23.54 -7.12
CA ALA A 14 -1.38 22.55 -7.64
C ALA A 14 -1.86 21.14 -7.22
N PRO A 15 -1.79 20.13 -8.12
CA PRO A 15 -2.17 18.78 -7.77
C PRO A 15 -1.43 18.31 -6.50
N GLU A 16 -2.16 17.67 -5.60
CA GLU A 16 -1.62 17.07 -4.38
C GLU A 16 -1.83 15.55 -4.40
N PHE A 17 -1.17 14.83 -3.49
CA PHE A 17 -1.53 13.43 -3.30
C PHE A 17 -2.96 13.32 -2.76
N CYS A 18 -3.73 12.44 -3.38
CA CYS A 18 -4.98 11.93 -2.86
C CYS A 18 -4.78 11.48 -1.41
N ARG A 19 -5.41 12.21 -0.49
CA ARG A 19 -5.26 11.96 0.94
C ARG A 19 -6.06 10.75 1.40
N PHE A 20 -7.26 10.59 0.84
CA PHE A 20 -8.19 9.51 1.11
C PHE A 20 -8.87 9.06 -0.18
N LEU A 21 -9.10 7.75 -0.33
CA LEU A 21 -9.69 7.15 -1.53
C LEU A 21 -11.22 7.30 -1.57
N ASP A 22 -11.83 7.73 -0.46
CA ASP A 22 -13.23 8.11 -0.38
C ASP A 22 -13.47 9.07 0.80
N GLU A 23 -14.69 9.62 0.87
CA GLU A 23 -15.11 10.55 1.93
C GLU A 23 -15.23 9.86 3.30
N ASP A 24 -15.58 8.57 3.34
CA ASP A 24 -15.79 7.84 4.59
C ASP A 24 -14.48 7.53 5.31
N ALA A 25 -13.36 7.35 4.59
CA ALA A 25 -12.02 7.30 5.16
C ALA A 25 -11.60 8.63 5.78
N GLU A 26 -11.94 9.76 5.18
CA GLU A 26 -11.73 11.08 5.78
C GLU A 26 -12.55 11.23 7.05
N ARG A 27 -13.85 10.91 6.99
CA ARG A 27 -14.74 10.96 8.15
C ARG A 27 -14.26 10.04 9.28
N LEU A 28 -13.77 8.84 8.94
CA LEU A 28 -13.19 7.90 9.89
C LEU A 28 -11.96 8.51 10.57
N ARG A 29 -11.03 9.08 9.79
CA ARG A 29 -9.84 9.74 10.33
C ARG A 29 -10.23 10.84 11.30
N ASP A 30 -11.19 11.66 10.93
CA ASP A 30 -11.66 12.78 11.74
C ASP A 30 -12.35 12.35 13.03
N ALA A 31 -13.21 11.33 12.96
CA ALA A 31 -13.85 10.73 14.13
C ALA A 31 -12.81 10.20 15.13
N LEU A 32 -11.81 9.46 14.64
CA LEU A 32 -10.73 8.92 15.46
C LEU A 32 -9.87 10.02 16.09
N ARG A 33 -9.56 11.11 15.36
CA ARG A 33 -8.84 12.27 15.94
C ARG A 33 -9.63 12.96 17.05
N LYS A 34 -10.96 13.03 16.90
CA LYS A 34 -11.89 13.58 17.91
C LYS A 34 -12.23 12.59 19.04
N ARG A 35 -11.70 11.36 18.97
CA ARG A 35 -12.03 10.23 19.87
C ARG A 35 -13.52 9.86 19.87
N ASP A 36 -14.19 10.11 18.76
CA ASP A 36 -15.57 9.70 18.53
C ASP A 36 -15.60 8.24 18.06
N TRP A 37 -15.58 7.32 19.03
CA TRP A 37 -15.56 5.88 18.77
C TRP A 37 -16.86 5.37 18.16
N GLU A 38 -18.01 5.97 18.50
CA GLU A 38 -19.30 5.53 17.97
C GLU A 38 -19.37 5.72 16.46
N THR A 39 -18.99 6.90 15.96
CA THR A 39 -18.92 7.17 14.52
C THR A 39 -17.88 6.27 13.85
N ALA A 40 -16.67 6.17 14.41
CA ALA A 40 -15.61 5.34 13.81
C ALA A 40 -15.99 3.86 13.73
N ARG A 41 -16.61 3.32 14.79
CA ARG A 41 -17.12 1.94 14.82
C ARG A 41 -18.23 1.73 13.81
N GLY A 42 -19.12 2.71 13.63
CA GLY A 42 -20.18 2.64 12.63
C GLY A 42 -19.63 2.50 11.21
N ILE A 43 -18.62 3.30 10.85
CA ILE A 43 -17.96 3.24 9.54
C ILE A 43 -17.24 1.90 9.35
N LEU A 44 -16.42 1.47 10.33
CA LEU A 44 -15.66 0.21 10.26
C LEU A 44 -16.56 -1.04 10.23
N GLY A 45 -17.76 -0.96 10.81
CA GLY A 45 -18.70 -2.09 10.90
C GLY A 45 -19.68 -2.22 9.73
N ALA A 46 -19.89 -1.16 8.95
CA ALA A 46 -20.89 -1.12 7.87
C ALA A 46 -20.32 -1.46 6.48
N THR A 47 -19.00 -1.63 6.38
CA THR A 47 -18.29 -1.73 5.12
C THR A 47 -18.00 -3.18 4.71
N ASP A 48 -17.90 -3.42 3.39
CA ASP A 48 -17.45 -4.69 2.84
C ASP A 48 -15.99 -5.00 3.25
N PRO A 49 -15.54 -6.28 3.16
CA PRO A 49 -14.20 -6.68 3.59
C PRO A 49 -13.05 -5.89 2.95
N GLU A 50 -13.10 -5.61 1.66
CA GLU A 50 -12.02 -4.94 0.94
C GLU A 50 -11.86 -3.50 1.41
N THR A 51 -12.96 -2.76 1.42
CA THR A 51 -12.99 -1.38 1.92
C THR A 51 -12.63 -1.33 3.41
N ARG A 52 -13.01 -2.35 4.19
CA ARG A 52 -12.64 -2.46 5.62
C ARG A 52 -11.13 -2.46 5.81
N SER A 53 -10.40 -3.21 4.99
CA SER A 53 -8.93 -3.28 5.08
C SER A 53 -8.27 -1.94 4.80
N TYR A 54 -8.81 -1.18 3.84
CA TYR A 54 -8.38 0.21 3.60
C TYR A 54 -8.61 1.09 4.82
N TYR A 55 -9.82 1.05 5.38
CA TYR A 55 -10.19 1.83 6.56
C TYR A 55 -9.36 1.45 7.79
N PHE A 56 -8.98 0.18 7.94
CA PHE A 56 -8.05 -0.25 8.96
C PHE A 56 -6.67 0.40 8.82
N SER A 57 -6.15 0.50 7.60
CA SER A 57 -4.90 1.22 7.33
C SER A 57 -5.02 2.70 7.72
N VAL A 58 -6.14 3.34 7.35
CA VAL A 58 -6.44 4.73 7.74
C VAL A 58 -6.50 4.89 9.26
N ALA A 59 -7.18 3.98 9.96
CA ALA A 59 -7.28 3.97 11.42
C ALA A 59 -5.90 3.78 12.07
N ALA A 60 -5.12 2.80 11.61
CA ALA A 60 -3.79 2.50 12.13
C ALA A 60 -2.82 3.68 11.98
N SER A 61 -2.87 4.39 10.86
CA SER A 61 -2.06 5.59 10.63
C SER A 61 -2.59 6.84 11.33
N THR A 62 -3.67 6.75 12.13
CA THR A 62 -4.20 7.88 12.90
C THR A 62 -3.32 8.19 14.10
N TYR A 63 -2.61 9.31 14.04
CA TYR A 63 -1.66 9.73 15.06
C TYR A 63 -2.24 9.67 16.48
N GLY A 64 -1.59 8.92 17.37
CA GLY A 64 -1.91 8.83 18.79
C GLY A 64 -3.11 7.94 19.13
N ILE A 65 -3.68 7.22 18.15
CA ILE A 65 -4.82 6.31 18.37
C ILE A 65 -4.47 5.17 19.33
N GLU A 66 -3.23 4.70 19.30
CA GLU A 66 -2.73 3.58 20.11
C GLU A 66 -2.85 3.84 21.62
N ARG A 67 -2.95 5.11 22.02
CA ARG A 67 -2.96 5.56 23.43
C ARG A 67 -4.32 5.44 24.10
N TRP A 68 -5.41 5.43 23.34
CA TRP A 68 -6.75 5.52 23.90
C TRP A 68 -7.74 4.50 23.34
N ILE A 69 -7.51 3.96 22.14
CA ILE A 69 -8.52 3.17 21.41
C ILE A 69 -9.00 1.94 22.20
N THR A 70 -8.11 1.22 22.89
CA THR A 70 -8.51 0.05 23.70
C THR A 70 -9.36 0.41 24.92
N GLY A 71 -9.38 1.68 25.34
CA GLY A 71 -10.27 2.17 26.39
C GLY A 71 -11.65 2.58 25.88
N ALA A 72 -11.81 2.76 24.57
CA ALA A 72 -13.08 3.17 23.96
C ALA A 72 -14.12 2.04 23.98
N GLU A 73 -13.67 0.80 23.84
CA GLU A 73 -14.49 -0.39 24.02
C GLU A 73 -13.65 -1.55 24.60
N PRO A 74 -13.50 -1.58 25.94
CA PRO A 74 -12.65 -2.55 26.60
C PRO A 74 -13.04 -4.00 26.31
N GLY A 75 -12.07 -4.82 25.94
CA GLY A 75 -12.25 -6.26 25.67
C GLY A 75 -12.67 -6.60 24.25
N ALA A 76 -13.11 -5.63 23.44
CA ALA A 76 -13.43 -5.87 22.04
C ALA A 76 -12.17 -6.09 21.19
N ALA A 77 -12.25 -7.01 20.22
CA ALA A 77 -11.14 -7.33 19.32
C ALA A 77 -10.81 -6.18 18.35
N LEU A 78 -11.82 -5.42 17.91
CA LEU A 78 -11.63 -4.32 16.94
C LEU A 78 -10.67 -3.22 17.45
N PRO A 79 -10.91 -2.56 18.61
CA PRO A 79 -9.95 -1.62 19.18
C PRO A 79 -8.55 -2.20 19.41
N LEU A 80 -8.48 -3.48 19.77
CA LEU A 80 -7.20 -4.16 20.02
C LEU A 80 -6.40 -4.32 18.72
N LEU A 81 -7.07 -4.70 17.63
CA LEU A 81 -6.46 -4.79 16.30
C LEU A 81 -5.96 -3.42 15.84
N ILE A 82 -6.78 -2.37 15.95
CA ILE A 82 -6.41 -1.00 15.61
C ILE A 82 -5.18 -0.56 16.41
N ARG A 83 -5.14 -0.86 17.72
CA ARG A 83 -3.98 -0.53 18.55
C ARG A 83 -2.72 -1.26 18.09
N GLY A 84 -2.81 -2.56 17.79
CA GLY A 84 -1.67 -3.34 17.33
C GLY A 84 -1.11 -2.80 16.00
N ALA A 85 -1.99 -2.54 15.04
CA ALA A 85 -1.66 -1.94 13.77
C ALA A 85 -1.02 -0.55 13.94
N ALA A 86 -1.61 0.33 14.75
CA ALA A 86 -1.09 1.67 15.01
C ALA A 86 0.28 1.67 15.68
N LEU A 87 0.51 0.79 16.66
CA LEU A 87 1.82 0.62 17.29
C LEU A 87 2.88 0.19 16.27
N LEU A 88 2.54 -0.72 15.36
CA LEU A 88 3.44 -1.12 14.28
C LEU A 88 3.72 0.04 13.33
N THR A 89 2.70 0.77 12.90
CA THR A 89 2.85 1.95 12.04
C THR A 89 3.75 3.00 12.69
N SER A 90 3.52 3.36 13.96
CA SER A 90 4.38 4.30 14.68
C SER A 90 5.80 3.77 14.87
N ALA A 91 6.00 2.46 15.02
CA ALA A 91 7.36 1.90 15.07
C ALA A 91 8.11 2.15 13.76
N TRP A 92 7.46 2.00 12.60
CA TRP A 92 8.06 2.30 11.31
C TRP A 92 8.43 3.77 11.12
N GLU A 93 7.71 4.70 11.74
CA GLU A 93 8.05 6.14 11.72
C GLU A 93 9.38 6.45 12.42
N LEU A 94 9.86 5.59 13.33
CA LEU A 94 11.19 5.73 13.95
C LEU A 94 12.33 5.45 12.97
N ARG A 95 12.03 4.86 11.80
CA ARG A 95 12.98 4.48 10.76
C ARG A 95 12.62 5.16 9.43
N PRO A 96 12.75 6.50 9.31
CA PRO A 96 12.36 7.22 8.10
C PRO A 96 13.16 6.76 6.87
N ASP A 97 14.44 6.40 7.05
CA ASP A 97 15.31 5.88 5.98
C ASP A 97 15.14 4.36 5.76
N GLY A 98 14.05 3.79 6.27
CA GLY A 98 13.75 2.36 6.20
C GLY A 98 14.63 1.50 7.12
N TRP A 99 14.60 0.19 6.87
CA TRP A 99 15.27 -0.81 7.72
C TRP A 99 16.79 -0.61 7.84
N THR A 100 17.42 -0.09 6.78
CA THR A 100 18.87 0.16 6.72
C THR A 100 19.30 1.43 7.46
N GLY A 101 18.37 2.30 7.84
CA GLY A 101 18.64 3.52 8.61
C GLY A 101 19.14 3.21 10.02
N ARG A 102 20.22 3.89 10.45
CA ARG A 102 20.66 3.85 11.85
C ARG A 102 19.68 4.65 12.70
N ILE A 103 19.16 4.01 13.74
CA ILE A 103 18.35 4.68 14.76
C ILE A 103 19.17 4.86 16.03
N SER A 104 18.83 5.85 16.86
CA SER A 104 19.44 6.02 18.17
C SER A 104 19.07 4.87 19.12
N ASP A 105 19.85 4.65 20.18
CA ASP A 105 19.55 3.61 21.18
C ASP A 105 18.15 3.79 21.79
N ALA A 106 17.77 5.04 22.09
CA ALA A 106 16.42 5.36 22.58
C ALA A 106 15.32 4.99 21.57
N ALA A 107 15.54 5.23 20.27
CA ALA A 107 14.62 4.81 19.23
C ALA A 107 14.60 3.28 19.06
N ALA A 108 15.72 2.58 19.26
CA ALA A 108 15.78 1.11 19.23
C ALA A 108 15.02 0.46 20.39
N GLU A 109 15.10 1.05 21.59
CA GLU A 109 14.30 0.62 22.75
C GLU A 109 12.79 0.84 22.51
N LEU A 110 12.42 2.00 21.94
CA LEU A 110 11.02 2.29 21.58
C LEU A 110 10.50 1.34 20.50
N TRP A 111 11.29 1.11 19.44
CA TRP A 111 11.00 0.13 18.39
C TRP A 111 10.67 -1.22 18.99
N THR A 112 11.58 -1.76 19.82
CA THR A 112 11.43 -3.09 20.41
C THR A 112 10.17 -3.19 21.27
N ARG A 113 9.89 -2.14 22.05
CA ARG A 113 8.72 -2.06 22.92
C ARG A 113 7.42 -2.02 22.11
N TRP A 114 7.33 -1.15 21.10
CA TRP A 114 6.12 -1.00 20.29
C TRP A 114 5.86 -2.22 19.42
N VAL A 115 6.88 -2.82 18.80
CA VAL A 115 6.74 -4.07 18.04
C VAL A 115 6.28 -5.22 18.94
N SER A 116 6.83 -5.35 20.15
CA SER A 116 6.38 -6.38 21.10
C SER A 116 4.93 -6.18 21.55
N GLN A 117 4.52 -4.93 21.79
CA GLN A 117 3.14 -4.62 22.16
C GLN A 117 2.17 -4.82 20.99
N ALA A 118 2.58 -4.47 19.77
CA ALA A 118 1.82 -4.72 18.55
C ALA A 118 1.60 -6.22 18.34
N ALA A 119 2.66 -7.02 18.49
CA ALA A 119 2.59 -8.47 18.42
C ALA A 119 1.61 -9.05 19.44
N ALA A 120 1.69 -8.64 20.71
CA ALA A 120 0.75 -9.10 21.73
C ALA A 120 -0.72 -8.79 21.38
N CYS A 121 -1.00 -7.59 20.86
CA CYS A 121 -2.35 -7.21 20.44
C CYS A 121 -2.84 -8.08 19.27
N ILE A 122 -2.01 -8.24 18.24
CA ILE A 122 -2.38 -8.95 17.00
C ILE A 122 -2.48 -10.47 17.23
N ASP A 123 -1.60 -11.05 18.04
CA ASP A 123 -1.67 -12.47 18.42
C ASP A 123 -2.93 -12.76 19.25
N GLU A 124 -3.31 -11.84 20.15
CA GLU A 124 -4.56 -11.96 20.92
C GLU A 124 -5.79 -11.90 20.01
N VAL A 125 -5.81 -10.98 19.02
CA VAL A 125 -6.92 -10.89 18.05
C VAL A 125 -6.99 -12.13 17.17
N THR A 126 -5.88 -12.58 16.59
CA THR A 126 -5.87 -13.79 15.72
C THR A 126 -6.24 -15.06 16.49
N THR A 127 -5.99 -15.10 17.80
CA THR A 127 -6.46 -16.19 18.68
C THR A 127 -7.96 -16.14 18.93
N ARG A 128 -8.52 -14.94 19.18
CA ARG A 128 -9.96 -14.77 19.48
C ARG A 128 -10.82 -14.87 18.24
N GLU A 129 -10.36 -14.28 17.15
CA GLU A 129 -11.07 -14.11 15.89
C GLU A 129 -10.25 -14.70 14.73
N PRO A 130 -10.03 -16.04 14.69
CA PRO A 130 -9.15 -16.67 13.71
C PRO A 130 -9.66 -16.55 12.26
N GLY A 131 -10.93 -16.15 12.06
CA GLY A 131 -11.55 -15.88 10.77
C GLY A 131 -11.45 -14.43 10.30
N TRP A 132 -10.68 -13.57 10.99
CA TRP A 132 -10.55 -12.17 10.62
C TRP A 132 -9.31 -11.91 9.75
N ALA A 133 -9.52 -11.73 8.44
CA ALA A 133 -8.43 -11.56 7.49
C ALA A 133 -7.53 -10.33 7.78
N ASP A 134 -8.11 -9.19 8.18
CA ASP A 134 -7.35 -7.99 8.57
C ASP A 134 -6.32 -8.28 9.68
N ALA A 135 -6.67 -9.12 10.66
CA ALA A 135 -5.76 -9.51 11.73
C ALA A 135 -4.57 -10.31 11.20
N TRP A 136 -4.79 -11.18 10.22
CA TRP A 136 -3.73 -11.93 9.54
C TRP A 136 -2.87 -11.02 8.66
N THR A 137 -3.44 -10.02 7.99
CA THR A 137 -2.69 -8.99 7.24
C THR A 137 -1.65 -8.31 8.13
N TRP A 138 -2.08 -7.84 9.31
CA TRP A 138 -1.17 -7.19 10.26
C TRP A 138 -0.21 -8.18 10.93
N SER A 139 -0.60 -9.45 11.08
CA SER A 139 0.29 -10.53 11.54
C SER A 139 1.42 -10.82 10.54
N ILE A 140 1.15 -10.76 9.23
CA ILE A 140 2.17 -10.87 8.17
C ILE A 140 3.05 -9.61 8.17
N ALA A 141 2.47 -8.42 8.29
CA ALA A 141 3.24 -7.18 8.39
C ALA A 141 4.25 -7.22 9.56
N LEU A 142 3.81 -7.67 10.73
CA LEU A 142 4.65 -7.86 11.91
C LEU A 142 5.79 -8.86 11.72
N SER A 143 5.59 -9.89 10.89
CA SER A 143 6.57 -10.97 10.75
C SER A 143 7.92 -10.46 10.26
N ARG A 144 7.92 -9.37 9.46
CA ARG A 144 9.14 -8.69 9.01
C ARG A 144 9.83 -7.97 10.18
N SER A 145 9.08 -7.20 10.96
CA SER A 145 9.60 -6.46 12.12
C SER A 145 10.12 -7.36 13.23
N LEU A 146 9.56 -8.56 13.37
CA LEU A 146 9.97 -9.59 14.32
C LEU A 146 11.08 -10.51 13.80
N GLY A 147 11.44 -10.41 12.51
CA GLY A 147 12.43 -11.29 11.89
C GLY A 147 12.01 -12.76 11.86
N LEU A 148 10.71 -13.05 11.75
CA LEU A 148 10.20 -14.42 11.73
C LEU A 148 10.67 -15.17 10.47
N PRO A 149 10.90 -16.49 10.56
CA PRO A 149 11.32 -17.30 9.42
C PRO A 149 10.20 -17.42 8.36
N LEU A 150 10.58 -17.72 7.12
CA LEU A 150 9.67 -17.68 5.96
C LEU A 150 8.50 -18.67 6.07
N ASP A 151 8.71 -19.84 6.65
CA ASP A 151 7.67 -20.85 6.90
C ASP A 151 6.53 -20.30 7.76
N GLU A 152 6.85 -19.52 8.79
CA GLU A 152 5.85 -18.88 9.63
C GLU A 152 5.10 -17.76 8.87
N ARG A 153 5.77 -17.05 7.97
CA ARG A 153 5.12 -16.03 7.11
C ARG A 153 4.13 -16.69 6.14
N TRP A 154 4.55 -17.77 5.50
CA TRP A 154 3.69 -18.58 4.63
C TRP A 154 2.50 -19.16 5.40
N ARG A 155 2.70 -19.69 6.61
CA ARG A 155 1.60 -20.20 7.44
C ARG A 155 0.54 -19.12 7.70
N ARG A 156 0.96 -17.90 8.04
CA ARG A 156 0.05 -16.75 8.25
C ARG A 156 -0.65 -16.34 6.95
N PHE A 157 0.07 -16.30 5.84
CA PHE A 157 -0.49 -15.97 4.54
C PHE A 157 -1.50 -17.02 4.04
N HIS A 158 -1.20 -18.31 4.18
CA HIS A 158 -2.14 -19.39 3.88
C HIS A 158 -3.43 -19.23 4.68
N ARG A 159 -3.32 -18.90 5.97
CA ARG A 159 -4.50 -18.66 6.79
C ARG A 159 -5.31 -17.45 6.32
N LEU A 160 -4.65 -16.39 5.85
CA LEU A 160 -5.32 -15.23 5.26
C LEU A 160 -6.10 -15.60 4.00
N ILE A 161 -5.47 -16.29 3.04
CA ILE A 161 -6.14 -16.64 1.77
C ILE A 161 -7.19 -17.75 1.90
N GLU A 162 -7.19 -18.51 3.00
CA GLU A 162 -8.31 -19.39 3.35
C GLU A 162 -9.58 -18.60 3.73
N ILE A 163 -9.42 -17.38 4.23
CA ILE A 163 -10.52 -16.51 4.67
C ILE A 163 -10.94 -15.61 3.51
N GLU A 164 -9.98 -14.94 2.87
CA GLU A 164 -10.21 -13.94 1.84
C GLU A 164 -9.13 -14.09 0.74
N PRO A 165 -9.42 -14.88 -0.32
CA PRO A 165 -8.43 -15.29 -1.32
C PRO A 165 -7.77 -14.16 -2.11
N ASP A 166 -8.41 -13.01 -2.22
CA ASP A 166 -8.02 -11.84 -3.03
C ASP A 166 -7.79 -10.57 -2.18
N HIS A 167 -7.58 -10.72 -0.88
CA HIS A 167 -7.32 -9.60 0.04
C HIS A 167 -6.04 -8.84 -0.34
N TRP A 168 -6.19 -7.65 -0.94
CA TRP A 168 -5.10 -6.82 -1.46
C TRP A 168 -3.95 -6.60 -0.46
N TYR A 169 -4.23 -5.98 0.69
CA TYR A 169 -3.18 -5.65 1.66
C TYR A 169 -2.47 -6.89 2.21
N GLY A 170 -3.17 -8.01 2.43
CA GLY A 170 -2.55 -9.26 2.87
C GLY A 170 -1.53 -9.79 1.85
N HIS A 171 -1.87 -9.73 0.57
CA HIS A 171 -0.96 -10.11 -0.51
C HIS A 171 0.22 -9.14 -0.64
N GLU A 172 -0.02 -7.84 -0.53
CA GLU A 172 1.04 -6.84 -0.54
C GLU A 172 2.04 -7.09 0.60
N GLN A 173 1.56 -7.30 1.83
CA GLN A 173 2.43 -7.57 2.97
C GLN A 173 3.25 -8.85 2.78
N MET A 174 2.67 -9.89 2.19
CA MET A 174 3.37 -11.12 1.89
C MET A 174 4.44 -10.94 0.80
N LEU A 175 4.10 -10.25 -0.30
CA LEU A 175 5.07 -9.92 -1.36
C LEU A 175 6.27 -9.18 -0.78
N LEU A 176 6.02 -8.15 0.02
CA LEU A 176 7.07 -7.38 0.68
C LEU A 176 7.91 -8.27 1.61
N ALA A 177 7.31 -9.25 2.28
CA ALA A 177 8.01 -10.19 3.15
C ALA A 177 8.88 -11.21 2.41
N LEU A 178 8.66 -11.41 1.11
CA LEU A 178 9.49 -12.27 0.25
C LEU A 178 10.66 -11.52 -0.39
N THR A 179 10.74 -10.19 -0.25
CA THR A 179 11.84 -9.42 -0.85
C THR A 179 13.21 -9.77 -0.23
N PRO A 180 14.32 -9.61 -0.98
CA PRO A 180 15.67 -9.94 -0.50
C PRO A 180 16.06 -9.28 0.83
N LYS A 181 15.62 -8.03 1.04
CA LYS A 181 15.88 -7.27 2.28
C LYS A 181 15.27 -7.93 3.55
N TRP A 182 14.32 -8.84 3.39
CA TRP A 182 13.65 -9.56 4.48
C TRP A 182 13.95 -11.06 4.52
N GLY A 183 15.02 -11.49 3.85
CA GLY A 183 15.48 -12.88 3.84
C GLY A 183 14.83 -13.78 2.77
N GLY A 184 14.11 -13.19 1.81
CA GLY A 184 13.64 -13.92 0.61
C GLY A 184 14.54 -13.67 -0.60
N SER A 185 13.96 -13.68 -1.80
CA SER A 185 14.68 -13.50 -3.06
C SER A 185 13.81 -12.83 -4.12
N SER A 186 14.44 -12.24 -5.14
CA SER A 186 13.71 -11.69 -6.30
C SER A 186 12.89 -12.77 -7.02
N GLU A 187 13.45 -13.97 -7.16
CA GLU A 187 12.74 -15.13 -7.73
C GLU A 187 11.47 -15.45 -6.94
N ALA A 188 11.53 -15.50 -5.61
CA ALA A 188 10.38 -15.76 -4.76
C ALA A 188 9.31 -14.66 -4.86
N VAL A 189 9.72 -13.39 -5.02
CA VAL A 189 8.80 -12.27 -5.21
C VAL A 189 8.03 -12.40 -6.53
N PHE A 190 8.73 -12.69 -7.64
CA PHE A 190 8.08 -12.85 -8.94
C PHE A 190 7.22 -14.11 -9.02
N ASP A 191 7.71 -15.24 -8.49
CA ASP A 191 6.93 -16.48 -8.43
C ASP A 191 5.63 -16.29 -7.63
N PHE A 192 5.72 -15.62 -6.48
CA PHE A 192 4.54 -15.25 -5.70
C PHE A 192 3.58 -14.36 -6.48
N ALA A 193 4.06 -13.25 -7.04
CA ALA A 193 3.22 -12.30 -7.73
C ALA A 193 2.47 -12.94 -8.91
N ARG A 194 3.19 -13.68 -9.77
CA ARG A 194 2.60 -14.35 -10.95
C ARG A 194 1.64 -15.48 -10.54
N THR A 195 2.00 -16.28 -9.54
CA THR A 195 1.12 -17.35 -9.03
C THR A 195 -0.17 -16.78 -8.47
N ARG A 196 -0.10 -15.70 -7.70
CA ARG A 196 -1.30 -15.05 -7.13
C ARG A 196 -2.12 -14.32 -8.19
N ALA A 197 -1.48 -13.67 -9.16
CA ALA A 197 -2.15 -13.07 -10.31
C ALA A 197 -3.00 -14.09 -11.07
N ALA A 198 -2.43 -15.25 -11.40
CA ALA A 198 -3.13 -16.32 -12.10
C ALA A 198 -4.24 -16.98 -11.26
N ALA A 199 -4.10 -16.99 -9.93
CA ALA A 199 -5.10 -17.55 -9.02
C ALA A 199 -6.30 -16.62 -8.78
N CYS A 200 -6.14 -15.32 -8.99
CA CYS A 200 -7.14 -14.28 -8.72
C CYS A 200 -7.30 -13.31 -9.90
N PRO A 201 -7.63 -13.80 -11.12
CA PRO A 201 -7.93 -12.92 -12.25
C PRO A 201 -9.21 -12.11 -11.98
N GLY A 202 -9.35 -10.95 -12.62
CA GLY A 202 -10.48 -10.03 -12.40
C GLY A 202 -10.41 -9.26 -11.08
N THR A 203 -9.28 -9.29 -10.37
CA THR A 203 -9.11 -8.62 -9.07
C THR A 203 -7.96 -7.60 -9.12
N HIS A 204 -7.65 -6.96 -7.98
CA HIS A 204 -6.48 -6.11 -7.84
C HIS A 204 -5.17 -6.90 -7.72
N ILE A 205 -5.23 -8.19 -7.39
CA ILE A 205 -4.06 -9.04 -7.09
C ILE A 205 -3.02 -9.08 -8.22
N PRO A 206 -3.36 -9.10 -9.52
CA PRO A 206 -2.33 -9.09 -10.56
C PRO A 206 -1.48 -7.82 -10.59
N ALA A 207 -1.91 -6.71 -9.97
CA ALA A 207 -1.07 -5.52 -9.78
C ALA A 207 0.19 -5.79 -8.92
N LEU A 208 0.23 -6.92 -8.21
CA LEU A 208 1.44 -7.39 -7.52
C LEU A 208 2.61 -7.64 -8.47
N VAL A 209 2.38 -7.92 -9.75
CA VAL A 209 3.45 -8.09 -10.75
C VAL A 209 4.17 -6.76 -10.98
N ALA A 210 3.42 -5.65 -11.12
CA ALA A 210 3.99 -4.31 -11.18
C ALA A 210 4.76 -3.97 -9.89
N LEU A 211 4.20 -4.32 -8.73
CA LEU A 211 4.88 -4.15 -7.44
C LEU A 211 6.17 -4.99 -7.33
N ALA A 212 6.18 -6.22 -7.84
CA ALA A 212 7.34 -7.10 -7.87
C ALA A 212 8.49 -6.49 -8.68
N HIS A 213 8.19 -5.97 -9.87
CA HIS A 213 9.17 -5.23 -10.69
C HIS A 213 9.71 -4.00 -9.96
N ARG A 214 8.84 -3.25 -9.28
CA ARG A 214 9.25 -2.09 -8.49
C ARG A 214 10.20 -2.45 -7.35
N GLU A 215 9.85 -3.47 -6.56
CA GLU A 215 10.69 -3.94 -5.45
C GLU A 215 12.02 -4.54 -5.96
N HIS A 216 12.00 -5.21 -7.12
CA HIS A 216 13.21 -5.73 -7.74
C HIS A 216 14.12 -4.60 -8.24
N ASN A 217 13.58 -3.59 -8.93
CA ASN A 217 14.36 -2.42 -9.36
C ASN A 217 14.97 -1.70 -8.15
N ALA A 218 14.17 -1.46 -7.10
CA ALA A 218 14.66 -0.88 -5.86
C ALA A 218 15.77 -1.72 -5.21
N HIS A 219 15.69 -3.05 -5.28
CA HIS A 219 16.75 -3.94 -4.81
C HIS A 219 18.02 -3.80 -5.65
N LEU A 220 17.91 -3.80 -6.99
CA LEU A 220 19.04 -3.62 -7.91
C LEU A 220 19.76 -2.29 -7.66
N SER A 221 19.02 -1.19 -7.55
CA SER A 221 19.57 0.12 -7.20
C SER A 221 20.30 0.09 -5.85
N ALA A 222 19.73 -0.58 -4.84
CA ALA A 222 20.33 -0.66 -3.50
C ALA A 222 21.64 -1.47 -3.47
N VAL A 223 21.80 -2.50 -4.31
CA VAL A 223 23.02 -3.34 -4.33
C VAL A 223 24.10 -2.82 -5.27
N ARG A 224 23.75 -2.05 -6.31
CA ARG A 224 24.72 -1.50 -7.28
C ARG A 224 25.53 -0.33 -6.71
N GLU A 225 24.90 0.52 -5.90
CA GLU A 225 25.52 1.77 -5.43
C GLU A 225 25.37 1.97 -3.90
N PRO A 226 26.06 1.15 -3.09
CA PRO A 226 25.92 1.19 -1.63
C PRO A 226 26.32 2.54 -1.01
N ASP A 227 27.22 3.32 -1.63
CA ASP A 227 27.78 4.56 -1.06
C ASP A 227 27.28 5.86 -1.71
N ASN A 228 26.38 5.80 -2.71
CA ASN A 228 25.85 7.00 -3.37
C ASN A 228 24.68 7.58 -2.55
N PRO A 229 24.74 8.84 -2.06
CA PRO A 229 23.64 9.50 -1.37
C PRO A 229 22.51 9.97 -2.31
N ASP A 230 22.72 9.98 -3.62
CA ASP A 230 21.76 10.38 -4.67
C ASP A 230 21.31 9.17 -5.49
N ARG A 231 20.85 8.12 -4.80
CA ARG A 231 20.39 6.88 -5.45
C ARG A 231 19.16 7.17 -6.30
N SER A 232 19.28 6.97 -7.61
CA SER A 232 18.12 6.96 -8.52
C SER A 232 17.82 5.53 -8.98
N LEU A 233 16.54 5.29 -9.28
CA LEU A 233 16.07 4.06 -9.89
C LEU A 233 16.63 3.95 -11.31
N GLU A 234 17.01 2.76 -11.75
CA GLU A 234 17.47 2.57 -13.13
C GLU A 234 16.30 2.73 -14.09
N LEU A 235 16.32 3.81 -14.87
CA LEU A 235 15.30 4.11 -15.88
C LEU A 235 15.19 2.97 -16.91
N THR A 236 16.32 2.37 -17.28
CA THR A 236 16.38 1.30 -18.30
C THR A 236 15.86 -0.05 -17.81
N TYR A 237 15.53 -0.21 -16.52
CA TYR A 237 15.10 -1.52 -15.99
C TYR A 237 13.83 -2.02 -16.68
N TYR A 238 12.91 -1.13 -17.03
CA TYR A 238 11.62 -1.50 -17.61
C TYR A 238 11.62 -1.63 -19.15
N GLU A 239 12.71 -1.23 -19.82
CA GLU A 239 12.84 -1.29 -21.28
C GLU A 239 12.81 -2.71 -21.90
N PRO A 240 13.33 -3.77 -21.25
CA PRO A 240 13.28 -5.11 -21.83
C PRO A 240 11.86 -5.59 -22.11
N THR A 241 11.64 -6.13 -23.31
CA THR A 241 10.31 -6.59 -23.76
C THR A 241 9.69 -7.64 -22.84
N GLU A 242 10.51 -8.49 -22.21
CA GLU A 242 10.06 -9.51 -21.26
C GLU A 242 9.37 -8.90 -20.02
N ILE A 243 9.79 -7.72 -19.58
CA ILE A 243 9.18 -7.02 -18.45
C ILE A 243 7.88 -6.38 -18.89
N THR A 244 7.87 -5.76 -20.07
CA THR A 244 6.65 -5.14 -20.58
C THR A 244 5.57 -6.17 -20.93
N ASP A 245 5.96 -7.36 -21.42
CA ASP A 245 5.04 -8.48 -21.67
C ASP A 245 4.42 -8.98 -20.35
N ASP A 246 5.23 -9.14 -19.29
CA ASP A 246 4.75 -9.56 -17.95
C ASP A 246 3.77 -8.53 -17.35
N LEU A 247 4.06 -7.23 -17.50
CA LEU A 247 3.17 -6.14 -17.09
C LEU A 247 1.88 -6.09 -17.90
N TRP A 248 1.96 -6.32 -19.21
CA TRP A 248 0.79 -6.38 -20.09
C TRP A 248 -0.12 -7.55 -19.70
N GLU A 249 0.43 -8.75 -19.54
CA GLU A 249 -0.31 -9.93 -19.09
C GLU A 249 -0.97 -9.70 -17.72
N ALA A 250 -0.24 -9.10 -16.78
CA ALA A 250 -0.78 -8.76 -15.47
C ALA A 250 -1.94 -7.75 -15.56
N ALA A 251 -1.86 -6.75 -16.43
CA ALA A 251 -2.94 -5.79 -16.64
C ALA A 251 -4.18 -6.46 -17.26
N GLN A 252 -4.01 -7.38 -18.21
CA GLN A 252 -5.09 -8.20 -18.79
C GLN A 252 -5.81 -9.07 -17.75
N LEU A 253 -5.08 -9.54 -16.73
CA LEU A 253 -5.68 -10.27 -15.61
C LEU A 253 -6.33 -9.36 -14.56
N SER A 254 -6.05 -8.05 -14.57
CA SER A 254 -6.56 -7.08 -13.58
C SER A 254 -7.57 -6.13 -14.20
N PHE A 255 -7.30 -4.83 -14.23
CA PHE A 255 -8.25 -3.78 -14.63
C PHE A 255 -8.72 -3.81 -16.10
N TRP A 256 -8.12 -4.65 -16.95
CA TRP A 256 -8.63 -4.94 -18.29
C TRP A 256 -9.41 -6.26 -18.41
N HIS A 257 -9.48 -7.03 -17.33
CA HIS A 257 -10.27 -8.26 -17.30
C HIS A 257 -11.76 -7.91 -17.30
N ASP A 258 -12.57 -8.68 -18.04
CA ASP A 258 -14.01 -8.42 -18.19
C ASP A 258 -14.77 -8.47 -16.86
N ASP A 259 -14.32 -9.32 -15.92
CA ASP A 259 -14.91 -9.45 -14.58
C ASP A 259 -14.36 -8.44 -13.54
N TYR A 260 -13.49 -7.51 -13.94
CA TYR A 260 -12.91 -6.56 -12.98
C TYR A 260 -13.94 -5.52 -12.51
N GLU A 261 -14.18 -5.50 -11.21
CA GLU A 261 -15.02 -4.49 -10.57
C GLU A 261 -14.18 -3.29 -10.09
N THR A 262 -14.62 -2.08 -10.43
CA THR A 262 -14.00 -0.86 -9.90
C THR A 262 -14.46 -0.63 -8.46
N THR A 263 -13.50 -0.46 -7.55
CA THR A 263 -13.75 -0.29 -6.12
C THR A 263 -12.92 0.87 -5.55
N VAL A 264 -13.02 1.10 -4.23
CA VAL A 264 -12.23 2.10 -3.52
C VAL A 264 -10.71 1.90 -3.69
N LEU A 265 -10.27 0.67 -3.92
CA LEU A 265 -8.84 0.35 -4.07
C LEU A 265 -8.31 0.52 -5.50
N THR A 266 -9.19 0.63 -6.50
CA THR A 266 -8.80 0.72 -7.91
C THR A 266 -7.77 1.81 -8.21
N PRO A 267 -7.82 3.02 -7.59
CA PRO A 267 -6.74 4.00 -7.71
C PRO A 267 -5.34 3.46 -7.41
N ILE A 268 -5.19 2.57 -6.43
CA ILE A 268 -3.89 1.96 -6.09
C ILE A 268 -3.38 1.12 -7.28
N VAL A 269 -4.26 0.35 -7.91
CA VAL A 269 -3.93 -0.48 -9.08
C VAL A 269 -3.51 0.40 -10.25
N TRP A 270 -4.30 1.41 -10.58
CA TRP A 270 -4.00 2.34 -11.68
C TRP A 270 -2.64 3.01 -11.50
N ASN A 271 -2.34 3.54 -10.31
CA ASN A 271 -1.07 4.22 -10.05
C ASN A 271 0.14 3.27 -10.17
N ASN A 272 0.04 2.02 -9.74
CA ASN A 272 1.13 1.05 -9.88
C ASN A 272 1.38 0.66 -11.36
N PHE A 273 0.32 0.43 -12.14
CA PHE A 273 0.46 0.11 -13.57
C PHE A 273 0.87 1.34 -14.40
N ALA A 274 0.33 2.53 -14.12
CA ALA A 274 0.71 3.76 -14.80
C ALA A 274 2.22 4.04 -14.63
N TYR A 275 2.73 3.86 -13.42
CA TYR A 275 4.15 3.94 -13.13
C TYR A 275 4.95 2.93 -13.96
N ALA A 276 4.57 1.66 -13.94
CA ALA A 276 5.32 0.61 -14.62
C ALA A 276 5.32 0.79 -16.15
N PHE A 277 4.18 1.14 -16.74
CA PHE A 277 4.06 1.38 -18.18
C PHE A 277 4.78 2.67 -18.61
N ALA A 278 4.69 3.75 -17.83
CA ALA A 278 5.40 4.99 -18.17
C ALA A 278 6.92 4.80 -18.19
N TRP A 279 7.46 3.96 -17.29
CA TRP A 279 8.89 3.65 -17.24
C TRP A 279 9.33 2.64 -18.29
N GLY A 280 8.43 1.78 -18.77
CA GLY A 280 8.69 0.86 -19.86
C GLY A 280 8.42 1.43 -21.25
N ASP A 281 8.21 2.75 -21.38
CA ASP A 281 7.83 3.44 -22.62
C ASP A 281 6.54 2.88 -23.29
N PHE A 282 5.64 2.30 -22.50
CA PHE A 282 4.32 1.84 -22.95
C PHE A 282 3.31 3.00 -22.88
N HIS A 283 3.54 4.02 -23.70
CA HIS A 283 2.89 5.32 -23.55
C HIS A 283 1.37 5.28 -23.70
N LYS A 284 0.83 4.51 -24.65
CA LYS A 284 -0.63 4.41 -24.87
C LYS A 284 -1.37 3.80 -23.67
N PRO A 285 -0.99 2.63 -23.15
CA PRO A 285 -1.52 2.10 -21.89
C PRO A 285 -1.32 3.03 -20.70
N ALA A 286 -0.13 3.60 -20.54
CA ALA A 286 0.16 4.51 -19.43
C ALA A 286 -0.75 5.75 -19.46
N TRP A 287 -0.98 6.33 -20.63
CA TRP A 287 -1.83 7.51 -20.80
C TRP A 287 -3.29 7.25 -20.43
N ALA A 288 -3.85 6.12 -20.83
CA ALA A 288 -5.21 5.75 -20.44
C ALA A 288 -5.38 5.67 -18.90
N LEU A 289 -4.35 5.20 -18.20
CA LEU A 289 -4.34 5.18 -16.74
C LEU A 289 -4.12 6.58 -16.14
N PHE A 290 -3.24 7.40 -16.69
CA PHE A 290 -3.09 8.79 -16.25
C PHE A 290 -4.38 9.59 -16.38
N ASP A 291 -5.14 9.39 -17.47
CA ASP A 291 -6.46 9.99 -17.67
C ASP A 291 -7.47 9.52 -16.62
N SER A 292 -7.45 8.21 -16.30
CA SER A 292 -8.31 7.62 -15.26
C SER A 292 -7.96 8.10 -13.84
N ILE A 293 -6.66 8.32 -13.57
CA ILE A 293 -6.17 8.83 -12.28
C ILE A 293 -6.52 10.31 -12.12
N GLY A 294 -6.38 11.10 -13.18
CA GLY A 294 -6.62 12.55 -13.14
C GLY A 294 -5.77 13.26 -12.08
N GLU A 295 -6.38 14.24 -11.42
CA GLU A 295 -5.76 14.98 -10.30
C GLU A 295 -6.26 14.48 -8.93
N ASP A 296 -7.41 13.82 -8.90
CA ASP A 296 -8.07 13.40 -7.67
C ASP A 296 -7.48 12.12 -7.07
N TRP A 297 -6.88 11.24 -7.89
CA TRP A 297 -6.49 9.88 -7.47
C TRP A 297 -4.99 9.63 -7.47
N ILE A 298 -4.17 10.67 -7.39
CA ILE A 298 -2.70 10.54 -7.36
C ILE A 298 -2.27 9.97 -6.00
N THR A 299 -1.79 8.74 -5.94
CA THR A 299 -1.40 8.10 -4.66
C THR A 299 0.06 8.36 -4.32
N ARG A 300 0.43 8.41 -3.02
CA ARG A 300 1.84 8.64 -2.62
C ARG A 300 2.80 7.59 -3.19
N SER A 301 2.43 6.32 -3.10
CA SER A 301 3.17 5.23 -3.74
C SER A 301 2.45 4.90 -5.05
N PRO A 302 3.15 4.72 -6.18
CA PRO A 302 4.61 4.54 -6.32
C PRO A 302 5.42 5.84 -6.49
N TRP A 303 4.80 7.00 -6.64
CA TRP A 303 5.48 8.21 -7.15
C TRP A 303 6.47 8.87 -6.19
N GLY A 304 6.25 8.77 -4.88
CA GLY A 304 7.07 9.39 -3.84
C GLY A 304 6.82 10.89 -3.67
N ASP A 305 6.81 11.63 -4.78
CA ASP A 305 6.42 13.03 -4.87
C ASP A 305 5.50 13.30 -6.09
N VAL A 306 4.70 14.38 -6.04
CA VAL A 306 3.71 14.70 -7.08
C VAL A 306 4.38 15.26 -8.34
N GLU A 307 5.51 15.95 -8.21
CA GLU A 307 6.24 16.47 -9.38
C GLU A 307 6.70 15.31 -10.27
N PHE A 308 7.11 14.20 -9.67
CA PHE A 308 7.51 12.99 -10.35
C PHE A 308 6.34 12.37 -11.13
N PHE A 309 5.14 12.29 -10.54
CA PHE A 309 3.93 11.90 -11.27
C PHE A 309 3.67 12.79 -12.48
N LEU A 310 3.69 14.12 -12.28
CA LEU A 310 3.41 15.09 -13.34
C LEU A 310 4.43 14.99 -14.49
N ARG A 311 5.72 14.87 -14.17
CA ARG A 311 6.77 14.66 -15.17
C ARG A 311 6.58 13.36 -15.95
N SER A 312 6.24 12.25 -15.29
CA SER A 312 5.95 10.99 -15.96
C SER A 312 4.70 11.08 -16.87
N ARG A 313 3.67 11.80 -16.42
CA ARG A 313 2.44 12.05 -17.19
C ARG A 313 2.73 12.90 -18.44
N ASP A 314 3.46 13.99 -18.29
CA ASP A 314 3.85 14.87 -19.39
C ASP A 314 4.75 14.16 -20.40
N TYR A 315 5.77 13.43 -19.92
CA TYR A 315 6.63 12.61 -20.78
C TYR A 315 5.81 11.59 -21.58
N THR A 316 4.86 10.91 -20.93
CA THR A 316 3.98 9.95 -21.59
C THR A 316 3.12 10.61 -22.67
N ARG A 317 2.53 11.77 -22.38
CA ARG A 317 1.72 12.55 -23.34
C ARG A 317 2.54 12.92 -24.58
N ASP A 318 3.75 13.41 -24.37
CA ASP A 318 4.60 13.95 -25.43
C ASP A 318 5.15 12.84 -26.36
N ASN A 319 5.04 11.56 -25.96
CA ASN A 319 5.51 10.38 -26.72
C ASN A 319 4.35 9.44 -27.16
N LEU A 320 3.12 9.95 -27.32
CA LEU A 320 1.96 9.13 -27.71
C LEU A 320 1.94 8.66 -29.18
N GLU A 321 2.79 9.23 -30.05
CA GLU A 321 2.75 9.04 -31.51
C GLU A 321 3.14 7.63 -31.98
#